data_AF-A0A6M8F5N0-F1
#
_entry.id   AF-A0A6M8F5N0-F1
#
_cell.length_a   1.000
_cell.length_b   1.000
_cell.length_c   1.000
_cell.angle_alpha   90.00
_cell.angle_beta   90.00
_cell.angle_gamma   90.00
#
_symmetry.space_group_name_H-M   'P 1'
#
loop_
_entity.id
_entity.type
_entity.pdbx_description
1 polymer ?
#
loop_
_entity_poly.entity_id
_entity_poly.type
_entity_poly.pdbx_seq_one_letter_code
_entity_poly.pdbx_strand_id
1 'polypeptide(L)' 'MLSCKELVAHSSDYLDGQLSLRERLGVRAHLAMCRHCRRFIRQMKVTQGVLRKLPDAAIPELDVLAERLAEQRNQSRQD' A
#
# COMPACT_ATOMS: atom_id res chain seq x y z
N MET A 1 2.97 -25.03 4.95
CA MET A 1 2.17 -24.45 3.84
C MET A 1 1.45 -23.25 4.41
N LEU A 2 1.55 -22.09 3.75
CA LEU A 2 0.81 -20.91 4.16
C LEU A 2 -0.69 -21.19 3.97
N SER A 3 -1.52 -20.95 4.98
CA SER A 3 -2.96 -21.18 4.92
C SER A 3 -3.69 -20.02 4.25
N CYS A 4 -4.93 -20.23 3.80
CA CYS A 4 -5.75 -19.15 3.25
C CYS A 4 -5.95 -18.00 4.25
N LYS A 5 -6.10 -18.33 5.56
CA LYS A 5 -6.28 -17.34 6.62
C LYS A 5 -5.02 -16.47 6.80
N GLU A 6 -3.86 -17.09 6.82
CA GLU A 6 -2.57 -16.38 6.89
C GLU A 6 -2.34 -15.53 5.64
N LEU A 7 -2.70 -16.03 4.45
CA LEU A 7 -2.58 -15.23 3.22
C LEU A 7 -3.43 -13.98 3.26
N VAL A 8 -4.67 -14.09 3.74
CA VAL A 8 -5.58 -12.95 3.88
C VAL A 8 -5.03 -11.95 4.91
N ALA A 9 -4.49 -12.43 6.04
CA ALA A 9 -3.86 -11.58 7.05
C ALA A 9 -2.64 -10.81 6.49
N HIS A 10 -1.80 -11.46 5.68
CA HIS A 10 -0.63 -10.84 5.04
C HIS A 10 -0.91 -10.17 3.69
N SER A 11 -2.18 -10.04 3.31
CA SER A 11 -2.52 -9.58 1.96
C SER A 11 -2.17 -8.12 1.69
N SER A 12 -2.28 -7.24 2.69
CA SER A 12 -1.86 -5.83 2.55
C SER A 12 -0.36 -5.75 2.33
N ASP A 13 0.44 -6.32 3.23
CA ASP A 13 1.91 -6.34 3.13
C ASP A 13 2.39 -6.94 1.81
N TYR A 14 1.70 -7.97 1.30
CA TYR A 14 1.99 -8.56 0.00
C TYR A 14 1.72 -7.58 -1.15
N LEU A 15 0.58 -6.88 -1.13
CA LEU A 15 0.19 -5.91 -2.16
C LEU A 15 1.08 -4.65 -2.13
N ASP A 16 1.49 -4.25 -0.93
CA ASP A 16 2.33 -3.07 -0.68
C ASP A 16 3.84 -3.38 -0.79
N GLY A 17 4.20 -4.64 -1.05
CA GLY A 17 5.57 -5.08 -1.27
C GLY A 17 6.45 -5.16 -0.02
N GLN A 18 5.84 -5.10 1.17
CA GLN A 18 6.50 -5.05 2.48
C GLN A 18 6.93 -6.43 3.02
N LEU A 19 6.50 -7.52 2.37
CA LEU A 19 6.92 -8.86 2.76
C LEU A 19 8.41 -9.14 2.47
N SER A 20 9.05 -9.87 3.39
CA SER A 20 10.38 -10.44 3.19
C SER A 20 10.40 -11.42 2.01
N LEU A 21 11.60 -11.73 1.49
CA LEU A 21 11.76 -12.64 0.36
C LEU A 21 11.17 -14.04 0.64
N ARG A 22 11.33 -14.54 1.87
CA ARG A 22 10.82 -15.85 2.29
C ARG A 22 9.29 -15.87 2.31
N GLU A 23 8.66 -14.84 2.88
CA GLU A 23 7.20 -14.73 2.93
C GLU A 23 6.61 -14.57 1.54
N ARG A 24 7.27 -13.78 0.69
CA ARG A 24 6.86 -13.60 -0.71
C ARG A 24 6.87 -14.90 -1.50
N LEU A 25 7.87 -15.77 -1.28
CA LEU A 25 7.90 -17.11 -1.87
C LEU A 25 6.76 -17.99 -1.34
N GLY A 26 6.48 -17.95 -0.04
CA GLY A 26 5.35 -18.67 0.57
C GLY A 26 3.99 -18.26 -0.02
N VAL A 27 3.75 -16.95 -0.16
CA VAL A 27 2.54 -16.42 -0.80
C VAL A 27 2.45 -16.85 -2.27
N ARG A 28 3.55 -16.73 -3.04
CA ARG A 28 3.58 -17.17 -4.46
C ARG A 28 3.24 -18.66 -4.61
N ALA A 29 3.82 -19.51 -3.77
CA ALA A 29 3.52 -20.94 -3.74
C ALA A 29 2.03 -21.19 -3.44
N HIS A 30 1.47 -20.50 -2.45
CA HIS A 30 0.05 -20.63 -2.13
C HIS A 30 -0.86 -20.18 -3.29
N LEU A 31 -0.56 -19.04 -3.91
CA LEU A 31 -1.33 -18.54 -5.06
C LEU A 31 -1.25 -19.47 -6.28
N ALA A 32 -0.15 -20.21 -6.43
CA ALA A 32 -0.02 -21.23 -7.47
C ALA A 32 -1.07 -22.35 -7.31
N MET A 33 -1.32 -22.80 -6.08
CA MET A 33 -2.21 -23.93 -5.77
C MET A 33 -3.65 -23.55 -5.42
N CYS A 34 -3.90 -22.34 -4.89
CA CYS A 34 -5.22 -21.95 -4.39
C CYS A 34 -5.92 -20.93 -5.32
N ARG A 35 -6.95 -21.39 -6.02
CA ARG A 35 -7.78 -20.56 -6.92
C ARG A 35 -8.52 -19.43 -6.20
N HIS A 36 -8.96 -19.66 -4.96
CA HIS A 36 -9.76 -18.68 -4.19
C HIS A 36 -8.90 -17.49 -3.77
N CYS A 37 -7.72 -17.77 -3.21
CA CYS A 37 -6.77 -16.74 -2.83
C CYS A 37 -6.25 -15.95 -4.04
N ARG A 38 -6.07 -16.62 -5.19
CA ARG A 38 -5.74 -15.94 -6.45
C ARG A 38 -6.83 -14.96 -6.90
N ARG A 39 -8.11 -15.36 -6.81
CA ARG A 39 -9.25 -14.47 -7.12
C ARG A 39 -9.30 -13.29 -6.16
N PHE A 40 -9.13 -13.55 -4.86
CA PHE A 40 -9.09 -12.51 -3.82
C PHE A 40 -8.01 -11.46 -4.10
N ILE A 41 -6.76 -11.88 -4.31
CA ILE A 41 -5.66 -10.95 -4.62
C ILE A 41 -5.91 -10.18 -5.92
N ARG A 42 -6.46 -10.83 -6.95
CA ARG A 42 -6.83 -10.14 -8.20
C ARG A 42 -7.87 -9.06 -7.95
N GLN A 43 -8.90 -9.33 -7.15
CA GLN A 43 -9.92 -8.34 -6.80
C GLN A 43 -9.31 -7.15 -6.05
N MET A 44 -8.44 -7.40 -5.07
CA MET A 44 -7.77 -6.33 -4.32
C MET A 44 -6.91 -5.44 -5.24
N LYS A 45 -6.19 -6.03 -6.21
CA LYS A 45 -5.43 -5.26 -7.21
C LYS A 45 -6.33 -4.40 -8.11
N VAL A 46 -7.50 -4.90 -8.47
CA VAL A 46 -8.50 -4.10 -9.22
C VAL A 46 -8.97 -2.92 -8.37
N THR A 47 -9.32 -3.16 -7.11
CA THR A 47 -9.72 -2.08 -6.17
C THR A 47 -8.61 -1.02 -6.04
N GLN A 48 -7.36 -1.41 -5.81
CA GLN A 48 -6.23 -0.48 -5.78
C GLN A 48 -6.08 0.30 -7.10
N GLY A 49 -6.23 -0.38 -8.23
CA GLY A 49 -6.14 0.26 -9.55
C GLY A 49 -7.25 1.27 -9.82
N VAL A 50 -8.46 1.05 -9.29
CA VAL A 50 -9.57 2.00 -9.35
C VAL A 50 -9.29 3.19 -8.44
N LEU A 51 -8.89 2.94 -7.18
CA LEU A 51 -8.62 3.99 -6.22
C LEU A 51 -7.48 4.92 -6.67
N ARG A 52 -6.42 4.38 -7.29
CA ARG A 52 -5.31 5.17 -7.85
C ARG A 52 -5.69 6.08 -9.02
N LYS A 53 -6.88 5.88 -9.62
CA LYS A 53 -7.39 6.72 -10.71
C LYS A 53 -8.34 7.82 -10.21
N LEU A 54 -8.69 7.82 -8.93
CA LEU A 54 -9.44 8.94 -8.36
C LEU A 54 -8.58 10.20 -8.49
N PRO A 55 -9.17 11.33 -8.92
CA PRO A 55 -8.46 12.60 -8.91
C PRO A 55 -8.08 12.94 -7.46
N ASP A 56 -6.91 13.56 -7.29
CA ASP A 56 -6.55 14.13 -6.00
C ASP A 56 -7.61 15.16 -5.61
N ALA A 57 -8.12 15.04 -4.39
CA ALA A 57 -9.04 16.02 -3.86
C ALA A 57 -8.29 17.35 -3.72
N ALA A 58 -8.83 18.43 -4.28
CA ALA A 58 -8.32 19.76 -4.02
C ALA A 58 -8.45 20.03 -2.52
N ILE A 59 -7.31 20.16 -1.84
CA ILE A 59 -7.26 20.58 -0.43
C ILE A 59 -7.15 22.10 -0.46
N PRO A 60 -8.18 22.84 -0.02
CA PRO A 60 -8.09 24.30 0.06
C PRO A 60 -6.89 24.72 0.89
N GLU A 61 -6.20 25.78 0.46
CA GLU A 61 -5.05 26.36 1.18
C GLU A 61 -3.83 25.43 1.36
N LEU A 62 -3.74 24.33 0.61
CA LEU A 62 -2.61 23.39 0.70
C LEU A 62 -1.25 24.09 0.47
N ASP A 63 -1.17 24.96 -0.52
CA ASP A 63 0.05 25.71 -0.84
C ASP A 63 0.44 26.66 0.30
N VAL A 64 -0.55 27.35 0.89
CA VAL A 64 -0.35 28.28 2.02
C VAL A 64 0.19 27.51 3.23
N LEU A 65 -0.36 26.33 3.51
CA LEU A 65 0.14 25.47 4.58
C LEU A 65 1.57 24.98 4.30
N ALA A 66 1.85 24.57 3.06
CA ALA A 66 3.17 24.09 2.66
C ALA A 66 4.24 25.18 2.80
N GLU A 67 3.93 26.42 2.43
CA GLU A 67 4.81 27.58 2.62
C GLU A 67 5.11 27.83 4.10
N ARG A 68 4.08 27.88 4.96
CA ARG A 68 4.26 28.07 6.41
C ARG A 68 5.14 26.98 7.04
N LEU A 69 4.94 25.73 6.65
CA LEU A 69 5.77 24.61 7.14
C LEU A 69 7.23 24.73 6.67
N ALA A 70 7.47 25.21 5.44
CA ALA A 70 8.81 25.44 4.92
C ALA A 70 9.54 26.57 5.68
N GLU A 71 8.85 27.66 6.00
CA GLU A 71 9.38 28.77 6.80
C GLU A 71 9.79 28.32 8.19
N GLN A 72 8.91 27.58 8.89
CA GLN A 72 9.20 27.04 10.23
C GLN A 72 10.43 26.13 10.25
N ARG A 73 10.59 25.28 9.22
CA ARG A 73 11.76 24.42 9.09
C ARG A 73 13.05 25.20 8.85
N ASN A 74 12.98 26.33 8.17
CA ASN A 74 14.16 27.16 7.91
C ASN A 74 14.58 27.95 9.15
N GLN A 75 13.63 28.46 9.93
CA GLN A 75 13.90 29.14 11.21
C GLN A 75 14.55 28.19 12.21
N SER A 76 13.98 26.99 12.40
CA SER A 76 14.56 25.94 13.26
C SER A 76 15.92 25.39 12.81
N ARG A 77 16.38 25.71 11.59
CA ARG A 77 17.73 25.38 11.10
C ARG A 77 18.74 26.51 11.29
N GLN A 78 18.26 27.73 11.54
CA GLN A 78 19.08 28.92 11.74
C GLN A 78 19.38 29.18 13.22
N ASP A 79 18.57 28.61 14.12
CA ASP A 79 18.84 28.46 15.56
C ASP A 79 19.79 27.27 15.85
#